data_AF-A0A3N5RZ52-F1
#
_entry.id   AF-A0A3N5RZ52-F1
#
_cell.length_a   1.000
_cell.length_b   1.000
_cell.length_c   1.000
_cell.angle_alpha   90.00
_cell.angle_beta   90.00
_cell.angle_gamma   90.00
#
_symmetry.space_group_name_H-M   'P 1'
#
loop_
_entity.id
_entity.type
_entity.pdbx_description
1 polymer ?
#
loop_
_entity_poly.entity_id
_entity_poly.type
_entity_poly.pdbx_seq_one_letter_code
_entity_poly.pdbx_strand_id
1 'polypeptide(L)'
;MPPAMSPDFSQISGSEDWQTTWQVRAAATYRWGALIPVDQTRALEREAEGREREAGERLEQLKRRIAISVNAEYSRLVTACLTIRSQKDNVSTAEEGLRIARESYRAGVIKNSELLSAELARTNARAGYINAINAYYGSLAELKREVGSDDDSIIMEDVRK
;
A
#
# COMPACT_ATOMS: atom_id res chain seq x y z
N MET A 1 12.77 82.04 -64.86
CA MET A 1 12.94 80.70 -64.25
C MET A 1 11.56 80.20 -63.81
N PRO A 2 11.26 78.90 -64.00
CA PRO A 2 9.95 78.27 -63.73
C PRO A 2 9.59 78.26 -62.23
N PRO A 3 8.31 78.02 -61.87
CA PRO A 3 7.76 78.27 -60.54
C PRO A 3 8.20 77.21 -59.53
N ALA A 4 8.47 77.62 -58.30
CA ALA A 4 8.56 76.68 -57.19
C ALA A 4 7.14 76.31 -56.75
N MET A 5 6.55 75.30 -57.39
CA MET A 5 5.41 74.58 -56.85
C MET A 5 5.92 73.78 -55.65
N SER A 6 5.77 74.33 -54.46
CA SER A 6 5.93 73.57 -53.22
C SER A 6 4.87 72.46 -53.20
N PRO A 7 5.25 71.18 -53.13
CA PRO A 7 4.26 70.10 -53.04
C PRO A 7 3.48 70.26 -51.73
N ASP A 8 2.15 70.25 -51.82
CA ASP A 8 1.30 70.31 -50.65
C ASP A 8 1.27 68.92 -49.98
N PHE A 9 2.04 68.80 -48.91
CA PHE A 9 2.12 67.59 -48.10
C PHE A 9 1.10 67.57 -46.94
N SER A 10 0.16 68.54 -46.88
CA SER A 10 -0.86 68.60 -45.82
C SER A 10 -1.80 67.38 -45.80
N GLN A 11 -1.86 66.62 -46.90
CA GLN A 11 -2.61 65.36 -46.98
C GLN A 11 -1.86 64.16 -46.34
N ILE A 12 -0.54 64.26 -46.14
CA ILE A 12 0.28 63.21 -45.52
C ILE A 12 0.49 63.51 -44.03
N SER A 13 0.57 64.78 -43.65
CA SER A 13 0.51 65.19 -42.25
C SER A 13 -0.96 65.26 -41.83
N GLY A 14 -1.52 64.13 -41.43
CA GLY A 14 -2.83 64.08 -40.76
C GLY A 14 -2.95 65.21 -39.74
N SER A 15 -4.13 65.84 -39.72
CA SER A 15 -4.44 66.99 -38.85
C SER A 15 -3.88 66.79 -37.44
N GLU A 16 -3.25 67.84 -36.91
CA GLU A 16 -2.59 67.92 -35.59
C GLU A 16 -3.58 67.90 -34.42
N ASP A 17 -4.72 67.22 -34.58
CA ASP A 17 -5.71 66.97 -33.55
C ASP A 17 -5.63 65.49 -33.17
N TRP A 18 -5.15 65.25 -31.95
CA TRP A 18 -5.18 63.97 -31.25
C TRP A 18 -6.51 63.21 -31.48
N GLN A 19 -6.44 62.05 -32.13
CA GLN A 19 -7.60 61.15 -32.29
C GLN A 19 -7.87 60.40 -30.98
N THR A 20 -8.46 61.08 -30.00
CA THR A 20 -8.91 60.39 -28.77
C THR A 20 -10.30 59.85 -28.92
N THR A 21 -10.31 58.62 -29.39
CA THR A 21 -11.45 57.73 -29.22
C THR A 21 -11.18 56.81 -28.04
N TRP A 22 -11.91 57.04 -26.95
CA TRP A 22 -11.98 56.10 -25.85
C TRP A 22 -13.15 55.15 -26.13
N GLN A 23 -12.89 53.85 -26.10
CA GLN A 23 -13.95 52.84 -26.22
C GLN A 23 -14.05 52.07 -24.90
N VAL A 24 -15.24 52.06 -24.32
CA VAL A 24 -15.60 51.18 -23.21
C VAL A 24 -16.58 50.16 -23.74
N ARG A 25 -16.15 48.90 -23.82
CA ARG A 25 -17.02 47.78 -24.16
C ARG A 25 -17.36 47.01 -22.88
N ALA A 26 -18.61 47.10 -22.46
CA ALA A 26 -19.19 46.16 -21.52
C ALA A 26 -19.93 45.10 -22.33
N ALA A 27 -19.49 43.85 -22.25
CA ALA A 27 -20.18 42.71 -22.86
C ALA A 27 -20.81 41.88 -21.74
N ALA A 28 -22.13 41.77 -21.76
CA ALA A 28 -22.85 40.78 -20.96
C ALA A 28 -23.11 39.57 -21.86
N THR A 29 -22.39 38.47 -21.65
CA THR A 29 -22.60 37.24 -22.40
C THR A 29 -23.69 36.40 -21.73
N TYR A 30 -24.87 36.36 -22.34
CA TYR A 30 -25.98 35.56 -21.84
C TYR A 30 -26.02 34.20 -22.55
N ARG A 31 -25.82 33.11 -21.81
CA ARG A 31 -25.81 31.74 -22.36
C ARG A 31 -27.20 31.13 -22.29
N TRP A 32 -27.94 31.20 -23.38
CA TRP A 32 -29.28 30.61 -23.54
C TRP A 32 -29.33 29.07 -23.35
N GLY A 33 -28.18 28.39 -23.41
CA GLY A 33 -28.06 26.94 -23.17
C GLY A 33 -28.40 26.49 -21.74
N ALA A 34 -28.44 27.39 -20.76
CA ALA A 34 -28.85 27.09 -19.38
C ALA A 34 -30.36 26.87 -19.20
N LEU A 35 -31.16 27.20 -20.23
CA LEU A 35 -32.62 27.04 -20.22
C LEU A 35 -33.07 25.73 -20.90
N ILE A 36 -32.16 25.03 -21.58
CA ILE A 36 -32.43 23.77 -22.27
C ILE A 36 -32.01 22.62 -21.34
N PRO A 37 -32.79 21.53 -21.19
CA PRO A 37 -32.48 20.42 -20.27
C PRO A 37 -31.17 19.64 -20.56
N VAL A 38 -30.41 20.03 -21.60
CA VAL A 38 -29.11 19.46 -22.00
C VAL A 38 -27.91 20.28 -21.48
N ASP A 39 -28.10 21.01 -20.37
CA ASP A 39 -27.05 21.88 -19.80
C ASP A 39 -25.85 21.05 -19.27
N GLN A 40 -24.65 21.47 -19.64
CA GLN A 40 -23.38 20.88 -19.22
C GLN A 40 -23.15 21.03 -17.70
N THR A 41 -23.81 22.00 -17.05
CA THR A 41 -23.75 22.18 -15.59
C THR A 41 -24.30 20.99 -14.83
N ARG A 42 -25.44 20.44 -15.25
CA ARG A 42 -26.02 19.21 -14.66
C ARG A 42 -25.18 17.98 -14.94
N ALA A 43 -24.45 17.95 -16.07
CA ALA A 43 -23.49 16.90 -16.35
C ALA A 43 -22.28 17.00 -15.40
N LEU A 44 -21.75 18.20 -15.18
CA LEU A 44 -20.66 18.46 -14.23
C LEU A 44 -21.07 18.15 -12.78
N GLU A 45 -22.31 18.47 -12.39
CA GLU A 45 -22.87 18.10 -11.08
C GLU A 45 -22.98 16.58 -10.92
N ARG A 46 -23.52 15.88 -11.92
CA ARG A 46 -23.57 14.40 -11.93
C ARG A 46 -22.19 13.76 -11.88
N GLU A 47 -21.21 14.35 -12.56
CA GLU A 47 -19.81 13.90 -12.50
C GLU A 47 -19.18 14.16 -11.13
N ALA A 48 -19.54 15.25 -10.45
CA ALA A 48 -19.09 15.54 -9.10
C ALA A 48 -19.71 14.57 -8.09
N GLU A 49 -21.03 14.36 -8.14
CA GLU A 49 -21.73 13.35 -7.33
C GLU A 49 -21.19 11.94 -7.59
N GLY A 50 -20.90 11.61 -8.86
CA GLY A 50 -20.29 10.34 -9.24
C GLY A 50 -18.91 10.16 -8.60
N ARG A 51 -18.07 11.21 -8.63
CA ARG A 51 -16.76 11.20 -7.97
C ARG A 51 -16.85 11.03 -6.45
N GLU A 52 -17.83 11.66 -5.80
CA GLU A 52 -18.05 11.48 -4.36
C GLU A 52 -18.47 10.06 -4.01
N ARG A 53 -19.40 9.48 -4.79
CA ARG A 53 -19.82 8.08 -4.62
C ARG A 53 -18.66 7.11 -4.82
N GLU A 54 -17.90 7.29 -5.90
CA GLU A 54 -16.70 6.49 -6.16
C GLU A 54 -15.67 6.63 -5.04
N ALA A 55 -15.47 7.83 -4.50
CA ALA A 55 -14.55 8.04 -3.37
C ALA A 55 -15.03 7.32 -2.11
N GLY A 56 -16.34 7.36 -1.82
CA GLY A 56 -16.95 6.63 -0.71
C GLY A 56 -16.81 5.11 -0.86
N GLU A 57 -17.09 4.58 -2.05
CA GLU A 57 -16.91 3.16 -2.35
C GLU A 57 -15.45 2.72 -2.24
N ARG A 58 -14.51 3.52 -2.76
CA ARG A 58 -13.07 3.26 -2.62
C ARG A 58 -12.63 3.23 -1.16
N LEU A 59 -13.16 4.14 -0.33
CA LEU A 59 -12.86 4.20 1.08
C LEU A 59 -13.37 2.96 1.83
N GLU A 60 -14.59 2.51 1.54
CA GLU A 60 -15.13 1.28 2.11
C GLU A 60 -14.38 0.03 1.64
N GLN A 61 -13.99 -0.03 0.36
CA GLN A 61 -13.14 -1.10 -0.16
C GLN A 61 -11.77 -1.12 0.52
N LEU A 62 -11.17 0.04 0.75
CA LEU A 62 -9.88 0.17 1.43
C LEU A 62 -9.98 -0.32 2.88
N LYS A 63 -10.99 0.12 3.63
CA LYS A 63 -11.23 -0.36 5.01
C LYS A 63 -11.38 -1.87 5.08
N ARG A 64 -12.19 -2.46 4.18
CA ARG A 64 -12.37 -3.91 4.10
C ARG A 64 -11.07 -4.63 3.79
N ARG A 65 -10.28 -4.10 2.86
CA ARG A 65 -8.98 -4.67 2.51
C ARG A 65 -8.01 -4.66 3.69
N ILE A 66 -7.95 -3.55 4.42
CA ILE A 66 -7.12 -3.44 5.64
C ILE A 66 -7.57 -4.46 6.67
N ALA A 67 -8.88 -4.56 6.95
CA ALA A 67 -9.41 -5.51 7.93
C ALA A 67 -9.08 -6.97 7.56
N ILE A 68 -9.18 -7.34 6.28
CA ILE A 68 -8.80 -8.68 5.80
C ILE A 68 -7.29 -8.90 5.95
N SER A 69 -6.47 -7.90 5.58
CA SER A 69 -5.00 -7.96 5.69
C SER A 69 -4.57 -8.21 7.14
N VAL A 70 -5.07 -7.40 8.07
CA VAL A 70 -4.76 -7.51 9.50
C VAL A 70 -5.18 -8.88 10.06
N ASN A 71 -6.36 -9.37 9.71
CA ASN A 71 -6.83 -10.67 10.18
C ASN A 71 -5.98 -11.83 9.63
N ALA A 72 -5.58 -11.74 8.35
CA ALA A 72 -4.68 -12.71 7.73
C ALA A 72 -3.31 -12.73 8.44
N GLU A 73 -2.72 -11.57 8.70
CA GLU A 73 -1.42 -11.48 9.39
C GLU A 73 -1.49 -11.94 10.85
N TYR A 74 -2.57 -11.60 11.56
CA TYR A 74 -2.80 -12.12 12.90
C TYR A 74 -2.89 -13.66 12.92
N SER A 75 -3.65 -14.23 11.97
CA SER A 75 -3.77 -15.69 11.83
C SER A 75 -2.42 -16.36 11.53
N ARG A 76 -1.56 -15.70 10.73
CA ARG A 76 -0.19 -16.16 10.47
C ARG A 76 0.67 -16.14 11.74
N LEU A 77 0.58 -15.09 12.55
CA LEU A 77 1.31 -14.99 13.82
C LEU A 77 0.91 -16.11 14.79
N VAL A 78 -0.39 -16.36 14.95
CA VAL A 78 -0.91 -17.46 15.78
C VAL A 78 -0.41 -18.81 15.26
N THR A 79 -0.45 -19.02 13.95
CA THR A 79 0.04 -20.25 13.31
C THR A 79 1.55 -20.43 13.56
N ALA A 80 2.35 -19.36 13.46
CA ALA A 80 3.77 -19.40 13.74
C ALA A 80 4.05 -19.77 15.21
N CYS A 81 3.28 -19.22 16.16
CA CYS A 81 3.38 -19.58 17.58
C CYS A 81 3.09 -21.06 17.83
N LEU A 82 2.02 -21.59 17.24
CA LEU A 82 1.68 -23.02 17.33
C LEU A 82 2.77 -23.89 16.67
N THR A 83 3.33 -23.44 15.55
CA THR A 83 4.42 -24.13 14.85
C THR A 83 5.67 -24.21 15.72
N ILE A 84 6.04 -23.14 16.44
CA ILE A 84 7.15 -23.17 17.41
C ILE A 84 6.94 -24.25 18.46
N ARG A 85 5.72 -24.34 19.03
CA ARG A 85 5.38 -25.37 20.02
C ARG A 85 5.54 -26.78 19.43
N SER A 86 4.99 -27.02 18.25
CA SER A 86 5.11 -28.31 17.57
C SER A 86 6.56 -28.67 17.25
N GLN A 87 7.37 -27.71 16.79
CA GLN A 87 8.79 -27.96 16.50
C GLN A 87 9.61 -28.20 17.78
N LYS A 88 9.24 -27.59 18.90
CA LYS A 88 9.85 -27.88 20.21
C LYS A 88 9.59 -29.33 20.62
N ASP A 89 8.37 -29.83 20.46
CA ASP A 89 8.02 -31.22 20.76
C ASP A 89 8.72 -32.19 19.80
N ASN A 90 8.87 -31.82 18.53
CA ASN A 90 9.64 -32.57 17.54
C ASN A 90 11.13 -32.68 17.93
N VAL A 91 11.74 -31.60 18.42
CA VAL A 91 13.11 -31.62 18.97
C VAL A 91 13.20 -32.59 20.15
N SER A 92 12.27 -32.53 21.11
CA SER A 92 12.26 -33.43 22.26
C SER A 92 12.15 -34.90 21.82
N THR A 93 11.32 -35.18 20.82
CA THR A 93 11.14 -36.53 20.28
C THR A 93 12.41 -37.03 19.58
N ALA A 94 13.05 -36.19 18.78
CA ALA A 94 14.30 -36.53 18.10
C ALA A 94 15.48 -36.70 19.07
N GLU A 95 15.50 -35.95 20.17
CA GLU A 95 16.48 -36.12 21.25
C GLU A 95 16.33 -37.47 21.95
N GLU A 96 15.11 -37.88 22.24
CA GLU A 96 14.82 -39.18 22.82
C GLU A 96 15.15 -40.33 21.85
N GLY A 97 14.80 -40.19 20.57
CA GLY A 97 15.17 -41.15 19.53
C GLY A 97 16.69 -41.31 19.40
N LEU A 98 17.45 -40.21 19.51
CA LEU A 98 18.91 -40.27 19.54
C LEU A 98 19.43 -40.95 20.82
N ARG A 99 18.81 -40.74 21.98
CA ARG A 99 19.17 -41.42 23.22
C ARG A 99 19.05 -42.94 23.06
N ILE A 100 17.91 -43.40 22.56
CA ILE A 100 17.65 -44.82 22.29
C ILE A 100 18.67 -45.36 21.28
N ALA A 101 18.88 -44.67 20.15
CA ALA A 101 19.85 -45.09 19.13
C ALA A 101 21.27 -45.23 19.71
N ARG A 102 21.71 -44.31 20.57
CA ARG A 102 23.02 -44.39 21.25
C ARG A 102 23.11 -45.61 22.15
N GLU A 103 22.06 -45.93 22.89
CA GLU A 103 22.02 -47.12 23.75
C GLU A 103 22.04 -48.42 22.93
N SER A 104 21.22 -48.49 21.88
CA SER A 104 21.20 -49.63 20.95
C SER A 104 22.52 -49.81 20.22
N TYR A 105 23.22 -48.74 19.85
CA TYR A 105 24.53 -48.81 19.22
C TYR A 105 25.58 -49.37 20.17
N ARG A 106 25.60 -48.90 21.43
CA ARG A 106 26.50 -49.45 22.47
C ARG A 106 26.23 -50.93 22.75
N ALA A 107 24.97 -51.35 22.66
CA ALA A 107 24.56 -52.74 22.78
C ALA A 107 24.84 -53.57 21.50
N GLY A 108 25.34 -52.96 20.42
CA GLY A 108 25.63 -53.63 19.15
C GLY A 108 24.40 -54.00 18.32
N VAL A 109 23.23 -53.44 18.64
CA VAL A 109 21.94 -53.76 17.99
C VAL A 109 21.78 -53.00 16.67
N ILE A 110 22.31 -51.78 16.58
CA ILE A 110 22.25 -50.93 15.38
C ILE A 110 23.65 -50.61 14.84
N LYS A 111 23.72 -50.21 13.58
CA LYS A 111 24.97 -49.81 12.89
C LYS A 111 25.29 -48.33 13.13
N ASN A 112 26.53 -47.94 12.85
CA ASN A 112 26.97 -46.54 12.93
C ASN A 112 26.12 -45.62 12.00
N SER A 113 25.77 -46.08 10.80
CA SER A 113 24.93 -45.31 9.87
C SER A 113 23.54 -44.97 10.43
N GLU A 114 22.98 -45.85 11.27
CA GLU A 114 21.67 -45.64 11.91
C GLU A 114 21.78 -44.64 13.07
N LEU A 115 22.87 -44.70 13.84
CA LEU A 115 23.19 -43.68 14.84
C LEU A 115 23.37 -42.29 14.20
N LEU A 116 24.13 -42.20 13.10
CA LEU A 116 24.32 -40.95 12.36
C LEU A 116 22.99 -40.41 11.81
N SER A 117 22.11 -41.30 11.35
CA SER A 117 20.76 -40.91 10.90
C SER A 117 19.94 -40.29 12.04
N ALA A 118 20.03 -40.83 13.25
CA ALA A 118 19.37 -40.26 14.43
C ALA A 118 19.97 -38.89 14.84
N GLU A 119 21.30 -38.73 14.75
CA GLU A 119 21.95 -37.45 15.01
C GLU A 119 21.57 -36.38 13.97
N LEU A 120 21.46 -36.77 12.71
CA LEU A 120 20.97 -35.92 11.63
C LEU A 120 19.50 -35.52 11.88
N ALA A 121 18.65 -36.46 12.29
CA ALA A 121 17.24 -36.18 12.60
C ALA A 121 17.10 -35.14 13.72
N ARG A 122 17.87 -35.28 14.81
CA ARG A 122 17.92 -34.27 15.90
C ARG A 122 18.39 -32.91 15.40
N THR A 123 19.41 -32.88 14.55
CA THR A 123 19.95 -31.64 13.99
C THR A 123 18.92 -30.95 13.10
N ASN A 124 18.23 -31.70 12.24
CA ASN A 124 17.16 -31.19 11.39
C ASN A 124 15.97 -30.67 12.22
N ALA A 125 15.56 -31.39 13.28
CA ALA A 125 14.51 -30.92 14.18
C ALA A 125 14.87 -29.58 14.84
N ARG A 126 16.12 -29.43 15.30
CA ARG A 126 16.62 -28.18 15.90
C ARG A 126 16.66 -27.03 14.88
N ALA A 127 17.12 -27.31 13.66
CA ALA A 127 17.08 -26.33 12.57
C ALA A 127 15.63 -25.90 12.26
N GLY A 128 14.69 -26.85 12.22
CA GLY A 128 13.26 -26.59 12.05
C GLY A 128 12.69 -25.70 13.15
N TYR A 129 13.08 -25.93 14.40
CA TYR A 129 12.69 -25.09 15.54
C TYR A 129 13.21 -23.65 15.41
N ILE A 130 14.49 -23.47 15.05
CA ILE A 130 15.07 -22.13 14.82
C ILE A 130 14.34 -21.41 13.67
N ASN A 131 14.06 -22.13 12.58
CA ASN A 131 13.32 -21.57 11.45
C ASN A 131 11.90 -21.15 11.84
N ALA A 132 11.22 -21.91 12.71
CA ALA A 132 9.90 -21.54 13.23
C ALA A 132 9.95 -20.26 14.08
N ILE A 133 11.01 -20.07 14.89
CA ILE A 133 11.22 -18.84 15.66
C ILE A 133 11.43 -17.64 14.71
N ASN A 134 12.24 -17.81 13.67
CA ASN A 134 12.46 -16.74 12.68
C ASN A 134 11.17 -16.40 11.93
N ALA A 135 10.38 -17.40 11.56
CA ALA A 135 9.09 -17.19 10.92
C ALA A 135 8.10 -16.41 11.81
N TYR A 136 8.10 -16.67 13.12
CA TYR A 136 7.31 -15.91 14.09
C TYR A 136 7.72 -14.43 14.12
N TYR A 137 9.02 -14.13 14.23
CA TYR A 137 9.49 -12.74 14.20
C TYR A 137 9.17 -12.04 12.88
N GLY A 138 9.25 -12.77 11.76
CA GLY A 138 8.81 -12.27 10.45
C GLY A 138 7.33 -11.91 10.44
N SER A 139 6.46 -12.81 10.92
CA SER A 139 5.02 -12.56 11.00
C SER A 139 4.66 -11.42 11.95
N LEU A 140 5.40 -11.26 13.04
CA LEU A 140 5.22 -10.15 13.98
C LEU A 140 5.58 -8.81 13.33
N ALA A 141 6.70 -8.76 12.61
CA ALA A 141 7.12 -7.55 11.90
C ALA A 141 6.12 -7.17 10.79
N GLU A 142 5.59 -8.15 10.07
CA GLU A 142 4.58 -7.95 9.02
C GLU A 142 3.27 -7.40 9.60
N LEU A 143 2.81 -7.96 10.73
CA LEU A 143 1.61 -7.46 11.42
C LEU A 143 1.81 -6.02 11.92
N LYS A 144 2.97 -5.70 12.51
CA LYS A 144 3.30 -4.32 12.90
C LYS A 144 3.26 -3.35 11.72
N ARG A 145 3.81 -3.76 10.58
CA ARG A 145 3.83 -2.98 9.33
C ARG A 145 2.41 -2.69 8.83
N GLU A 146 1.50 -3.66 8.87
CA GLU A 146 0.11 -3.50 8.41
C GLU A 146 -0.75 -2.67 9.38
N VAL A 147 -0.51 -2.78 10.70
CA VAL A 147 -1.23 -2.01 11.72
C VAL A 147 -0.72 -0.57 11.81
N GLY A 148 0.51 -0.30 11.35
CA GLY A 148 1.09 1.04 11.36
C GLY A 148 1.46 1.56 12.76
N SER A 149 1.51 0.66 13.74
CA SER A 149 1.95 0.94 15.11
C SER A 149 3.19 0.10 15.42
N ASP A 150 4.24 0.75 15.89
CA ASP A 150 5.47 0.10 16.38
C ASP A 150 5.32 -0.39 17.84
N ASP A 151 4.17 -0.13 18.46
CA ASP A 151 3.92 -0.39 19.87
C ASP A 151 3.47 -1.85 20.11
N ASP A 152 4.37 -2.67 20.67
CA ASP A 152 4.16 -4.07 21.04
C ASP A 152 2.99 -4.28 22.04
N SER A 153 2.60 -3.23 22.77
CA SER A 153 1.57 -3.30 23.81
C SER A 153 0.16 -3.48 23.26
N ILE A 154 -0.15 -2.94 22.07
CA ILE A 154 -1.50 -2.97 21.46
C ILE A 154 -1.84 -4.35 20.88
N ILE A 155 -0.84 -5.15 20.51
CA ILE A 155 -1.03 -6.43 19.80
C ILE A 155 -1.28 -7.60 20.77
N MET A 156 -0.80 -7.51 22.02
CA MET A 156 -0.76 -8.64 22.97
C MET A 156 -1.82 -8.58 24.08
N GLU A 157 -2.73 -7.60 24.06
CA GLU A 157 -3.66 -7.39 25.19
C GLU A 157 -4.70 -8.53 25.34
N ASP A 158 -5.01 -9.26 24.27
CA ASP A 158 -6.06 -10.30 24.27
C ASP A 158 -5.56 -11.71 24.69
N VAL A 159 -4.26 -11.92 24.89
CA VAL A 159 -3.71 -13.22 25.36
C VAL A 159 -3.59 -13.27 26.90
N ARG A 160 -3.98 -12.20 27.61
CA ARG A 160 -3.91 -12.12 29.07
C ARG A 160 -5.30 -12.03 29.72
N LYS A 161 -6.22 -12.93 29.36
CA LYS A 161 -7.40 -13.25 30.16
C LYS A 161 -7.64 -14.75 30.20
#